data_AF-A0A0L8M5F1-F1
#
_entry.id   AF-A0A0L8M5F1-F1
#
_cell.length_a   1.000
_cell.length_b   1.000
_cell.length_c   1.000
_cell.angle_alpha   90.00
_cell.angle_beta   90.00
_cell.angle_gamma   90.00
#
_symmetry.space_group_name_H-M   'P 1'
#
loop_
_entity.id
_entity.type
_entity.pdbx_description
1 polymer ?
#
loop_
_entity_poly.entity_id
_entity_poly.type
_entity_poly.pdbx_seq_one_letter_code
_entity_poly.pdbx_strand_id
1 'polypeptide(L)'
;MPIIVVDQETTVAALAARLVKTRTSKAAKEKAAQAIREANPGLDLDRLRPGMIVLVPRPPEAREDVPDVVTEALAPLLDQIRTELDALIRTANSALEADTAEREATAEILDAEAVQAAAQNDPLLQYNLERVRQTLADDGQSAVESTESLINGTEQWYTDLDDLSTLW
;
A
#
# COMPACT_ATOMS: atom_id res chain seq x y z
N MET A 1 28.01 26.96 12.85
CA MET A 1 28.55 27.11 11.48
C MET A 1 29.60 26.02 11.28
N PRO A 2 29.42 25.06 10.36
CA PRO A 2 30.42 24.03 10.14
C PRO A 2 31.62 24.59 9.35
N ILE A 3 32.81 24.29 9.83
CA ILE A 3 34.08 24.57 9.15
C ILE A 3 34.56 23.25 8.57
N ILE A 4 34.91 23.23 7.28
CA ILE A 4 35.36 22.01 6.60
C ILE A 4 36.77 22.24 6.05
N VAL A 5 37.62 21.22 6.22
CA VAL A 5 38.93 21.15 5.57
C VAL A 5 38.76 20.47 4.22
N VAL A 6 39.13 21.16 3.15
CA VAL A 6 39.12 20.62 1.79
C VAL A 6 40.12 19.47 1.71
N ASP A 7 39.69 18.32 1.21
CA ASP A 7 40.51 17.10 1.20
C ASP A 7 41.06 16.83 -0.21
N GLN A 8 40.19 16.61 -1.19
CA GLN A 8 40.59 16.33 -2.58
C GLN A 8 39.90 17.22 -3.63
N GLU A 9 39.00 18.10 -3.21
CA GLU A 9 38.23 18.95 -4.12
C GLU A 9 39.08 20.12 -4.62
N THR A 10 39.17 20.26 -5.94
CA THR A 10 39.92 21.34 -6.59
C THR A 10 39.05 22.53 -6.99
N THR A 11 37.72 22.42 -6.89
CA THR A 11 36.76 23.45 -7.32
C THR A 11 35.56 23.57 -6.38
N VAL A 12 34.94 24.75 -6.32
CA VAL A 12 33.69 25.00 -5.55
C VAL A 12 32.56 24.09 -6.00
N ALA A 13 32.46 23.83 -7.31
CA ALA A 13 31.42 22.98 -7.85
C ALA A 13 31.53 21.54 -7.34
N ALA A 14 32.76 21.01 -7.26
CA ALA A 14 33.01 19.68 -6.70
C ALA A 14 32.73 19.64 -5.18
N LEU A 15 33.13 20.69 -4.46
CA LEU A 15 32.86 20.82 -3.03
C LEU A 15 31.34 20.92 -2.75
N ALA A 16 30.62 21.77 -3.48
CA ALA A 16 29.17 21.91 -3.38
C ALA A 16 28.43 20.60 -3.74
N ALA A 17 28.89 19.87 -4.75
CA ALA A 17 28.32 18.58 -5.14
C ALA A 17 28.56 17.46 -4.11
N ARG A 18 29.63 17.56 -3.29
CA ARG A 18 29.86 16.66 -2.16
C ARG A 18 29.01 17.05 -0.94
N LEU A 19 28.88 18.34 -0.69
CA LEU A 19 28.14 18.87 0.46
C LEU A 19 26.63 18.71 0.31
N VAL A 20 26.13 18.84 -0.91
CA VAL A 20 24.74 18.61 -1.26
C VAL A 20 24.65 17.20 -1.85
N LYS A 21 24.04 16.25 -1.13
CA LYS A 21 23.92 14.83 -1.51
C LYS A 21 23.66 14.65 -3.02
N THR A 22 24.22 13.58 -3.59
CA THR A 22 24.31 13.30 -5.04
C THR A 22 23.02 13.42 -5.86
N ARG A 23 21.84 13.28 -5.23
CA ARG A 23 20.50 13.33 -5.85
C ARG A 23 19.83 14.72 -5.87
N THR A 24 20.57 15.80 -5.65
CA THR A 24 20.01 17.16 -5.66
C THR A 24 20.03 17.82 -7.03
N SER A 25 19.02 18.67 -7.28
CA SER A 25 18.83 19.39 -8.54
C SER A 25 20.03 20.28 -8.89
N LYS A 26 20.24 20.55 -10.18
CA LYS A 26 21.32 21.44 -10.66
C LYS A 26 21.25 22.83 -9.99
N ALA A 27 20.03 23.34 -9.79
CA ALA A 27 19.77 24.61 -9.13
C ALA A 27 20.22 24.62 -7.65
N ALA A 28 19.98 23.53 -6.92
CA ALA A 28 20.43 23.41 -5.53
C ALA A 28 21.97 23.39 -5.40
N LYS A 29 22.68 22.77 -6.35
CA LYS A 29 24.15 22.76 -6.39
C LYS A 29 24.72 24.16 -6.68
N GLU A 30 24.09 24.91 -7.56
CA GLU A 30 24.51 26.27 -7.92
C GLU A 30 24.27 27.27 -6.77
N LYS A 31 23.11 27.16 -6.11
CA LYS A 31 22.76 27.93 -4.90
C LYS A 31 23.73 27.66 -3.75
N ALA A 32 24.13 26.40 -3.55
CA ALA A 32 25.13 26.05 -2.55
C ALA A 32 26.52 26.60 -2.89
N ALA A 33 26.95 26.54 -4.16
CA ALA A 33 28.22 27.12 -4.60
C ALA A 33 28.25 28.65 -4.42
N GLN A 34 27.13 29.32 -4.70
CA GLN A 34 27.00 30.76 -4.48
C GLN A 34 27.05 31.11 -2.97
N ALA A 35 26.34 30.37 -2.13
CA ALA A 35 26.37 30.58 -0.68
C ALA A 35 27.78 30.38 -0.10
N ILE A 36 28.53 29.37 -0.57
CA ILE A 36 29.94 29.17 -0.19
C ILE A 36 30.80 30.36 -0.64
N ARG A 37 30.57 30.91 -1.83
CA ARG A 37 31.31 32.08 -2.32
C ARG A 37 31.05 33.34 -1.51
N GLU A 38 29.80 33.58 -1.14
CA GLU A 38 29.38 34.71 -0.32
C GLU A 38 29.90 34.60 1.12
N ALA A 39 30.01 33.38 1.66
CA ALA A 39 30.52 33.13 3.00
C ALA A 39 32.06 33.24 3.12
N ASN A 40 32.79 33.22 2.00
CA ASN A 40 34.26 33.28 1.98
C ASN A 40 34.79 34.40 1.07
N PRO A 41 34.47 35.68 1.36
CA PRO A 41 34.97 36.80 0.56
C PRO A 41 36.49 36.93 0.75
N GLY A 42 37.26 36.66 -0.31
CA GLY A 42 38.73 36.77 -0.33
C GLY A 42 39.48 35.44 -0.46
N LEU A 43 38.80 34.29 -0.49
CA LEU A 43 39.42 33.01 -0.83
C LEU A 43 39.33 32.77 -2.35
N ASP A 44 40.41 32.29 -2.97
CA ASP A 44 40.36 31.80 -4.35
C ASP A 44 39.72 30.40 -4.37
N LEU A 45 38.40 30.40 -4.50
CA LEU A 45 37.57 29.20 -4.44
C LEU A 45 37.59 28.41 -5.76
N ASP A 46 38.11 28.99 -6.85
CA ASP A 46 38.28 28.30 -8.13
C ASP A 46 39.58 27.47 -8.17
N ARG A 47 40.45 27.63 -7.16
CA ARG A 47 41.70 26.88 -6.98
C ARG A 47 41.83 26.35 -5.57
N LEU A 48 40.87 25.51 -5.16
CA LEU A 48 40.93 24.85 -3.85
C LEU A 48 42.12 23.88 -3.79
N ARG A 49 42.84 23.92 -2.67
CA ARG A 49 43.94 23.01 -2.36
C ARG A 49 43.60 22.14 -1.15
N PRO A 50 44.06 20.88 -1.13
CA PRO A 50 44.00 20.03 0.06
C PRO A 50 44.57 20.76 1.28
N GLY A 51 43.83 20.73 2.39
CA GLY A 51 44.18 21.41 3.64
C GLY A 51 43.66 22.85 3.78
N MET A 52 42.99 23.42 2.76
CA MET A 52 42.34 24.72 2.88
C MET A 52 41.11 24.64 3.77
N ILE A 53 40.94 25.64 4.65
CA ILE A 53 39.78 25.76 5.52
C ILE A 53 38.75 26.65 4.81
N VAL A 54 37.57 26.10 4.54
CA VAL A 54 36.46 26.82 3.89
C VAL A 54 35.27 26.88 4.84
N LEU A 55 34.68 28.08 4.98
CA LEU A 55 33.45 28.25 5.72
C LEU A 55 32.29 27.74 4.87
N VAL A 56 31.60 26.71 5.35
CA VAL A 56 30.43 26.17 4.64
C VAL A 56 29.19 26.64 5.39
N PRO A 57 28.39 27.56 4.82
CA PRO A 57 27.11 27.88 5.41
C PRO A 57 26.30 26.58 5.45
N ARG A 58 25.64 26.30 6.58
CA ARG A 58 24.64 25.22 6.60
C ARG A 58 23.66 25.60 5.48
N PRO A 59 23.49 24.79 4.43
CA PRO A 59 22.48 25.10 3.43
C PRO A 59 21.19 25.34 4.23
N PRO A 60 20.41 26.41 3.94
CA PRO A 60 19.05 26.45 4.47
C PRO A 60 18.51 25.06 4.18
N GLU A 61 18.02 24.36 5.20
CA GLU A 61 17.35 23.08 5.01
C GLU A 61 16.50 23.30 3.77
N ALA A 62 16.85 22.64 2.67
CA ALA A 62 16.06 22.70 1.47
C ALA A 62 14.80 21.90 1.82
N ARG A 63 13.94 22.50 2.64
CA ARG A 63 12.50 22.51 2.45
C ARG A 63 12.25 23.31 1.17
N GLU A 64 12.82 22.84 0.08
CA GLU A 64 12.15 23.01 -1.19
C GLU A 64 11.24 21.80 -1.23
N ASP A 65 9.97 22.05 -1.55
CA ASP A 65 8.98 21.05 -1.91
C ASP A 65 9.57 20.15 -3.01
N VAL A 66 10.38 19.18 -2.61
CA VAL A 66 10.64 18.01 -3.44
C VAL A 66 9.28 17.34 -3.44
N PRO A 67 8.55 17.30 -4.57
CA PRO A 67 7.36 16.47 -4.63
C PRO A 67 7.79 15.13 -4.11
N ASP A 68 7.08 14.64 -3.10
CA ASP A 68 7.40 13.36 -2.50
C ASP A 68 7.11 12.31 -3.57
N VAL A 69 8.09 12.07 -4.44
CA VAL A 69 7.97 11.24 -5.64
C VAL A 69 7.61 9.81 -5.25
N VAL A 70 7.96 9.43 -4.02
CA VAL A 70 7.57 8.15 -3.42
C VAL A 70 6.08 8.18 -3.14
N THR A 71 5.57 9.18 -2.43
CA THR A 71 4.14 9.32 -2.13
C THR A 71 3.28 9.54 -3.37
N GLU A 72 3.70 10.37 -4.33
CA GLU A 72 3.00 10.55 -5.61
C GLU A 72 2.99 9.28 -6.47
N ALA A 73 4.05 8.45 -6.41
CA ALA A 73 4.09 7.18 -7.12
C ALA A 73 3.34 6.04 -6.40
N LEU A 74 3.26 6.08 -5.06
CA LEU A 74 2.54 5.09 -4.27
C LEU A 74 1.02 5.34 -4.24
N ALA A 75 0.58 6.60 -4.28
CA ALA A 75 -0.85 6.94 -4.30
C ALA A 75 -1.69 6.16 -5.33
N PRO A 76 -1.31 6.07 -6.63
CA PRO A 76 -2.09 5.29 -7.60
C PRO A 76 -2.05 3.79 -7.34
N LEU A 77 -0.97 3.26 -6.75
CA LEU A 77 -0.89 1.85 -6.37
C LEU A 77 -1.83 1.54 -5.20
N LEU A 78 -1.86 2.41 -4.18
CA LEU A 78 -2.77 2.26 -3.04
C LEU A 78 -4.23 2.36 -3.50
N ASP A 79 -4.55 3.29 -4.39
CA ASP A 79 -5.90 3.43 -4.97
C ASP A 79 -6.31 2.20 -5.79
N GLN A 80 -5.36 1.65 -6.56
CA GLN A 80 -5.57 0.41 -7.28
C GLN A 80 -5.84 -0.77 -6.33
N ILE A 81 -5.05 -0.92 -5.26
CA ILE A 81 -5.26 -1.99 -4.27
C ILE A 81 -6.64 -1.85 -3.63
N ARG A 82 -7.05 -0.65 -3.22
CA ARG A 82 -8.38 -0.40 -2.64
C ARG A 82 -9.49 -0.77 -3.63
N THR A 83 -9.35 -0.41 -4.90
CA THR A 83 -10.31 -0.78 -5.95
C THR A 83 -10.44 -2.30 -6.11
N GLU A 84 -9.33 -3.04 -6.05
CA GLU A 84 -9.33 -4.50 -6.11
C GLU A 84 -9.95 -5.13 -4.86
N LEU A 85 -9.72 -4.56 -3.66
CA LEU A 85 -10.36 -5.01 -2.42
C LEU A 85 -11.89 -4.79 -2.47
N ASP A 86 -12.36 -3.66 -3.01
CA ASP A 86 -13.79 -3.43 -3.22
C ASP A 86 -14.39 -4.38 -4.27
N ALA A 87 -13.62 -4.75 -5.29
CA ALA A 87 -14.04 -5.77 -6.26
C ALA A 87 -14.14 -7.15 -5.60
N LEU A 88 -13.21 -7.48 -4.70
CA LEU A 88 -13.22 -8.72 -3.93
C LEU A 88 -14.45 -8.83 -3.04
N ILE A 89 -14.76 -7.78 -2.25
CA ILE A 89 -15.94 -7.76 -1.37
C ILE A 89 -17.23 -7.94 -2.19
N ARG A 90 -17.37 -7.21 -3.31
CA ARG A 90 -18.54 -7.35 -4.19
C ARG A 90 -18.67 -8.76 -4.76
N THR A 91 -17.55 -9.35 -5.17
CA THR A 91 -17.52 -10.72 -5.72
C THR A 91 -17.91 -11.74 -4.64
N ALA A 92 -17.39 -11.60 -3.43
CA ALA A 92 -17.71 -12.48 -2.31
C ALA A 92 -19.21 -12.43 -1.95
N ASN A 93 -19.79 -11.23 -1.85
CA ASN A 93 -21.22 -11.06 -1.59
C ASN A 93 -22.08 -11.67 -2.71
N SER A 94 -21.74 -11.41 -3.98
CA SER A 94 -22.47 -11.98 -5.11
C SER A 94 -22.38 -13.51 -5.16
N ALA A 95 -21.24 -14.08 -4.77
CA ALA A 95 -21.08 -15.54 -4.68
C ALA A 95 -21.95 -16.13 -3.56
N LEU A 96 -22.00 -15.48 -2.40
CA LEU A 96 -22.86 -15.91 -1.28
C LEU A 96 -24.35 -15.85 -1.64
N GLU A 97 -24.78 -14.79 -2.34
CA GLU A 97 -26.15 -14.68 -2.84
C GLU A 97 -26.49 -15.79 -3.83
N ALA A 98 -25.59 -16.08 -4.78
CA ALA A 98 -25.79 -17.15 -5.76
C ALA A 98 -25.86 -18.53 -5.11
N ASP A 99 -24.97 -18.81 -4.16
CA ASP A 99 -24.97 -20.04 -3.37
C ASP A 99 -26.25 -20.18 -2.54
N THR A 100 -26.71 -19.09 -1.92
CA THR A 100 -27.98 -19.08 -1.17
C THR A 100 -29.16 -19.40 -2.09
N ALA A 101 -29.21 -18.80 -3.28
CA ALA A 101 -30.27 -19.07 -4.26
C ALA A 101 -30.26 -20.52 -4.75
N GLU A 102 -29.08 -21.11 -4.98
CA GLU A 102 -28.96 -22.53 -5.37
C GLU A 102 -29.46 -23.47 -4.26
N ARG A 103 -29.12 -23.17 -3.01
CA ARG A 103 -29.58 -23.94 -1.84
C ARG A 103 -31.09 -23.82 -1.64
N GLU A 104 -31.67 -22.63 -1.79
CA GLU A 104 -33.12 -22.42 -1.73
C GLU A 104 -33.86 -23.20 -2.82
N ALA A 105 -33.38 -23.14 -4.07
CA ALA A 105 -33.96 -23.92 -5.16
C ALA A 105 -33.86 -25.43 -4.91
N THR A 106 -32.74 -25.88 -4.31
CA THR A 106 -32.57 -27.29 -3.92
C THR A 106 -33.55 -27.67 -2.81
N ALA A 107 -33.72 -26.83 -1.79
CA ALA A 107 -34.67 -27.05 -0.70
C ALA A 107 -36.11 -27.16 -1.22
N GLU A 108 -36.51 -26.31 -2.18
CA GLU A 108 -37.83 -26.36 -2.81
C GLU A 108 -38.07 -27.71 -3.52
N ILE A 109 -37.05 -28.23 -4.22
CA ILE A 109 -37.13 -29.56 -4.85
C ILE A 109 -37.27 -30.66 -3.80
N LEU A 110 -36.54 -30.58 -2.69
CA LEU A 110 -36.63 -31.55 -1.61
C LEU A 110 -38.01 -31.50 -0.92
N ASP A 111 -38.62 -30.33 -0.86
CA ASP A 111 -39.94 -30.10 -0.25
C ASP A 111 -41.10 -30.42 -1.19
N ALA A 112 -40.83 -30.73 -2.47
CA ALA A 112 -41.85 -31.11 -3.43
C ALA A 112 -42.70 -32.29 -2.92
N GLU A 113 -44.02 -32.19 -3.08
CA GLU A 113 -44.99 -33.16 -2.55
C GLU A 113 -44.68 -34.60 -2.99
N ALA A 114 -44.27 -34.80 -4.24
CA ALA A 114 -43.88 -36.11 -4.76
C ALA A 114 -42.67 -36.72 -4.04
N VAL A 115 -41.68 -35.88 -3.67
CA VAL A 115 -40.48 -36.31 -2.94
C VAL A 115 -40.83 -36.65 -1.50
N GLN A 116 -41.65 -35.83 -0.85
CA GLN A 116 -42.13 -36.08 0.51
C GLN A 116 -43.00 -37.33 0.60
N ALA A 117 -43.89 -37.55 -0.38
CA ALA A 117 -44.71 -38.76 -0.44
C ALA A 117 -43.87 -40.01 -0.66
N ALA A 118 -42.82 -39.95 -1.49
CA ALA A 118 -41.89 -41.06 -1.66
C ALA A 118 -41.13 -41.36 -0.36
N ALA A 119 -40.67 -40.32 0.34
CA ALA A 119 -39.94 -40.45 1.61
C ALA A 119 -40.79 -41.09 2.72
N GLN A 120 -42.08 -40.78 2.79
CA GLN A 120 -43.00 -41.40 3.76
C GLN A 120 -43.12 -42.92 3.58
N ASN A 121 -42.89 -43.42 2.37
CA ASN A 121 -42.99 -44.83 2.03
C ASN A 121 -41.65 -45.58 2.11
N ASP A 122 -40.51 -44.88 2.24
CA ASP A 122 -39.17 -45.46 2.30
C ASP A 122 -38.32 -44.81 3.42
N PRO A 123 -38.06 -45.54 4.52
CA PRO A 123 -37.24 -45.05 5.64
C PRO A 123 -35.81 -44.65 5.25
N LEU A 124 -35.20 -45.31 4.25
CA LEU A 124 -33.86 -44.96 3.79
C LEU A 124 -33.87 -43.63 3.03
N LEU A 125 -34.90 -43.41 2.21
CA LEU A 125 -35.08 -42.15 1.51
C LEU A 125 -35.33 -41.00 2.49
N GLN A 126 -36.17 -41.22 3.51
CA GLN A 126 -36.40 -40.23 4.56
C GLN A 126 -35.10 -39.85 5.28
N TYR A 127 -34.28 -40.82 5.65
CA TYR A 127 -32.97 -40.58 6.26
C TYR A 127 -32.05 -39.78 5.33
N ASN A 128 -31.99 -40.13 4.04
CA ASN A 128 -31.14 -39.44 3.08
C ASN A 128 -31.58 -37.99 2.86
N LEU A 129 -32.89 -37.72 2.77
CA LEU A 129 -33.41 -36.36 2.63
C LEU A 129 -33.05 -35.49 3.84
N GLU A 130 -33.21 -36.03 5.05
CA GLU A 130 -32.84 -35.31 6.28
C GLU A 130 -31.35 -34.99 6.30
N ARG A 131 -30.51 -35.95 5.89
CA ARG A 131 -29.07 -35.69 5.76
C ARG A 131 -28.75 -34.59 4.75
N VAL A 132 -29.39 -34.61 3.58
CA VAL A 132 -29.15 -33.59 2.54
C VAL A 132 -29.57 -32.22 3.07
N ARG A 133 -30.72 -32.12 3.74
CA ARG A 133 -31.15 -30.87 4.40
C ARG A 133 -30.13 -30.39 5.43
N GLN A 134 -29.63 -31.29 6.26
CA GLN A 134 -28.62 -30.95 7.26
C GLN A 134 -27.33 -30.46 6.59
N THR A 135 -26.85 -31.14 5.55
CA THR A 135 -25.68 -30.69 4.78
C THR A 135 -25.88 -29.32 4.15
N LEU A 136 -27.05 -29.04 3.55
CA LEU A 136 -27.35 -27.72 2.99
C LEU A 136 -27.35 -26.60 4.05
N ALA A 137 -27.79 -26.90 5.27
CA ALA A 137 -27.75 -25.97 6.39
C ALA A 137 -26.32 -25.73 6.88
N ASP A 138 -25.54 -26.79 7.07
CA ASP A 138 -24.14 -26.74 7.52
C ASP A 138 -23.25 -26.01 6.50
N ASP A 139 -23.44 -26.31 5.20
CA ASP A 139 -22.72 -25.66 4.10
C ASP A 139 -23.10 -24.17 4.03
N GLY A 140 -24.37 -23.85 4.23
CA GLY A 140 -24.85 -22.47 4.27
C GLY A 140 -24.25 -21.64 5.39
N GLN A 141 -24.18 -22.20 6.60
CA GLN A 141 -23.53 -21.55 7.72
C GLN A 141 -22.03 -21.35 7.44
N SER A 142 -21.37 -22.38 6.91
CA SER A 142 -19.93 -22.34 6.58
C SER A 142 -19.61 -21.29 5.51
N ALA A 143 -20.49 -21.12 4.50
CA ALA A 143 -20.34 -20.11 3.46
C ALA A 143 -20.49 -18.68 4.02
N VAL A 144 -21.43 -18.46 4.93
CA VAL A 144 -21.60 -17.17 5.63
C VAL A 144 -20.36 -16.86 6.46
N GLU A 145 -19.93 -17.77 7.33
CA GLU A 145 -18.75 -17.59 8.19
C GLU A 145 -17.48 -17.34 7.38
N SER A 146 -17.29 -18.05 6.27
CA SER A 146 -16.16 -17.86 5.37
C SER A 146 -16.18 -16.48 4.70
N THR A 147 -17.36 -16.03 4.26
CA THR A 147 -17.53 -14.72 3.63
C THR A 147 -17.29 -13.59 4.63
N GLU A 148 -17.84 -13.70 5.85
CA GLU A 148 -17.60 -12.75 6.92
C GLU A 148 -16.11 -12.68 7.29
N SER A 149 -15.43 -13.84 7.38
CA SER A 149 -13.99 -13.87 7.65
C SER A 149 -13.18 -13.17 6.56
N LEU A 150 -13.56 -13.33 5.28
CA LEU A 150 -12.92 -12.65 4.16
C LEU A 150 -13.15 -11.13 4.20
N ILE A 151 -14.37 -10.69 4.51
CA ILE A 151 -14.71 -9.27 4.63
C ILE A 151 -13.93 -8.64 5.78
N ASN A 152 -13.96 -9.26 6.96
CA ASN A 152 -13.20 -8.78 8.13
C ASN A 152 -11.69 -8.72 7.85
N GLY A 153 -11.15 -9.72 7.15
CA GLY A 153 -9.75 -9.71 6.70
C GLY A 153 -9.45 -8.55 5.75
N THR A 154 -10.40 -8.23 4.87
CA THR A 154 -10.28 -7.11 3.92
C THR A 154 -10.34 -5.75 4.64
N GLU A 155 -11.19 -5.61 5.65
CA GLU A 155 -11.24 -4.39 6.50
C GLU A 155 -9.94 -4.17 7.28
N GLN A 156 -9.31 -5.25 7.77
CA GLN A 156 -7.99 -5.15 8.39
C GLN A 156 -6.95 -4.66 7.38
N TRP A 157 -6.99 -5.15 6.14
CA TRP A 157 -6.08 -4.67 5.09
C TRP A 157 -6.29 -3.20 4.76
N TYR A 158 -7.54 -2.71 4.79
CA TYR A 158 -7.81 -1.27 4.66
C TYR A 158 -7.13 -0.46 5.76
N THR A 159 -7.20 -0.93 7.00
CA THR A 159 -6.53 -0.29 8.14
C THR A 159 -5.02 -0.29 7.97
N ASP A 160 -4.44 -1.43 7.60
CA ASP A 160 -2.99 -1.56 7.37
C ASP A 160 -2.51 -0.67 6.21
N LEU A 161 -3.32 -0.52 5.15
CA LEU A 161 -3.03 0.38 4.02
C LEU A 161 -3.11 1.85 4.42
N ASP A 162 -4.03 2.21 5.31
CA ASP A 162 -4.13 3.58 5.83
C ASP A 162 -2.93 3.91 6.71
N ASP A 163 -2.58 3.03 7.64
CA ASP A 163 -1.37 3.13 8.47
C ASP A 163 -0.13 3.28 7.60
N LEU A 164 0.02 2.45 6.57
CA LEU A 164 1.11 2.58 5.59
C LEU A 164 1.10 3.96 4.94
N SER A 165 -0.05 4.50 4.54
CA SER A 165 -0.10 5.83 3.91
C SER A 165 0.33 6.96 4.85
N THR A 166 0.25 6.78 6.17
CA THR A 166 0.65 7.79 7.17
C THR A 166 2.13 7.76 7.56
N LEU A 167 2.89 6.72 7.16
CA LEU A 167 4.30 6.55 7.52
C LEU A 167 5.27 7.38 6.67
N TRP A 168 4.81 8.04 5.62
CA TRP A 168 5.62 8.79 4.67
C TRP A 168 5.26 10.28 4.69
#